data_AF-A0A124DXK2-F1
#
_entry.id   AF-A0A124DXK2-F1
#
_cell.length_a   1.000
_cell.length_b   1.000
_cell.length_c   1.000
_cell.angle_alpha   90.00
_cell.angle_beta   90.00
_cell.angle_gamma   90.00
#
_symmetry.space_group_name_H-M   'P 1'
#
loop_
_entity.id
_entity.type
_entity.pdbx_description
1 polymer ?
#
loop_
_entity_poly.entity_id
_entity_poly.type
_entity_poly.pdbx_seq_one_letter_code
_entity_poly.pdbx_strand_id
1 'polypeptide(L)'
;MERQNEKQHNMRITLTSRLLTYVKKNGFQSLKMDEIAKIMDISRATLYKYFSTKEDIITFIVSICVEYIHEIIEDSDADQVIVQRFQQTFEQTILLKEFFTDIFLKDLESSYPENYERLKESMKQREDQELAFYDEGIKEGFFNKIDGRLIVMQDEILRNILDVKYLMENHLTVFQVLFDYYNLKKIQLFKPDKIKMIDDNLMIPKIEYMAQKISKNLY
;
A
#
# COMPACT_ATOMS: atom_id res chain seq x y z
N MET A 1 -11.88 -27.53 -12.56
CA MET A 1 -12.37 -26.13 -12.73
C MET A 1 -11.65 -25.19 -11.78
N GLU A 2 -11.62 -25.45 -10.46
CA GLU A 2 -10.94 -24.59 -9.47
C GLU A 2 -9.46 -24.29 -9.77
N ARG A 3 -8.63 -25.31 -10.00
CA ARG A 3 -7.20 -25.12 -10.35
C ARG A 3 -6.96 -24.28 -11.61
N GLN A 4 -7.90 -24.27 -12.55
CA GLN A 4 -7.77 -23.51 -13.79
C GLN A 4 -8.14 -22.03 -13.59
N ASN A 5 -9.16 -21.77 -12.76
CA ASN A 5 -9.55 -20.42 -12.36
C ASN A 5 -8.48 -19.76 -11.50
N GLU A 6 -7.88 -20.50 -10.56
CA GLU A 6 -6.78 -20.02 -9.72
C GLU A 6 -5.55 -19.67 -10.55
N LYS A 7 -5.17 -20.53 -11.49
CA LYS A 7 -4.06 -20.26 -12.43
C LYS A 7 -4.32 -19.02 -13.30
N GLN A 8 -5.57 -18.82 -13.73
CA GLN A 8 -5.95 -17.64 -14.49
C GLN A 8 -5.87 -16.37 -13.64
N HIS A 9 -6.35 -16.41 -12.40
CA HIS A 9 -6.30 -15.30 -11.45
C HIS A 9 -4.85 -14.90 -11.12
N ASN A 10 -3.99 -15.86 -10.79
CA ASN A 10 -2.57 -15.61 -10.49
C ASN A 10 -1.82 -14.99 -11.69
N MET A 11 -2.19 -15.39 -12.91
CA MET A 11 -1.65 -14.75 -14.11
C MET A 11 -2.13 -13.30 -14.24
N ARG A 12 -3.41 -13.01 -13.98
CA ARG A 12 -3.92 -11.62 -13.97
C ARG A 12 -3.17 -10.75 -12.96
N ILE A 13 -2.87 -11.25 -11.75
CA ILE A 13 -2.03 -10.57 -10.76
C ILE A 13 -0.63 -10.30 -11.32
N THR A 14 0.00 -11.33 -11.89
CA THR A 14 1.36 -11.22 -12.44
C THR A 14 1.43 -10.16 -13.55
N LEU A 15 0.47 -10.18 -14.48
CA LEU A 15 0.41 -9.23 -15.58
C LEU A 15 0.16 -7.80 -15.11
N THR A 16 -0.77 -7.61 -14.18
CA THR A 16 -1.09 -6.27 -13.65
C THR A 16 0.05 -5.70 -12.82
N SER A 17 0.80 -6.51 -12.06
CA SER A 17 1.99 -6.04 -11.34
C SER A 17 3.06 -5.40 -12.25
N ARG A 18 3.19 -5.87 -13.51
CA ARG A 18 4.08 -5.26 -14.51
C ARG A 18 3.55 -3.92 -15.02
N LEU A 19 2.25 -3.86 -15.30
CA LEU A 19 1.60 -2.61 -15.74
C LEU A 19 1.63 -1.53 -14.65
N LEU A 20 1.51 -1.94 -13.38
CA LEU A 20 1.44 -1.05 -12.23
C LEU A 20 2.63 -0.08 -12.14
N THR A 21 3.85 -0.55 -12.37
CA THR A 21 5.05 0.30 -12.36
C THR A 21 4.96 1.42 -13.39
N TYR A 22 4.40 1.14 -14.57
CA TYR A 22 4.26 2.12 -15.64
C TYR A 22 3.16 3.15 -15.31
N VAL A 23 1.97 2.68 -14.92
CA VAL A 23 0.79 3.55 -14.77
C VAL A 23 0.89 4.51 -13.59
N LYS A 24 1.64 4.14 -12.54
CA LYS A 24 1.92 5.03 -11.41
C LYS A 24 2.72 6.27 -11.82
N LYS A 25 3.68 6.11 -12.76
CA LYS A 25 4.56 7.19 -13.22
C LYS A 25 3.99 7.96 -14.41
N ASN A 26 3.31 7.28 -15.32
CA ASN A 26 2.94 7.83 -16.64
C ASN A 26 1.44 8.00 -16.84
N GLY A 27 0.62 7.46 -15.93
CA GLY A 27 -0.82 7.32 -16.14
C GLY A 27 -1.15 6.18 -17.10
N PHE A 28 -2.45 6.01 -17.34
CA PHE A 28 -3.03 4.99 -18.20
C PHE A 28 -4.10 5.53 -19.16
N GLN A 29 -4.44 6.82 -19.09
CA GLN A 29 -5.51 7.40 -19.90
C GLN A 29 -5.26 7.21 -21.40
N SER A 30 -4.05 7.51 -21.89
CA SER A 30 -3.67 7.41 -23.30
C SER A 30 -3.34 5.99 -23.77
N LEU A 31 -3.12 5.05 -22.85
CA LEU A 31 -2.69 3.69 -23.19
C LEU A 31 -3.75 2.93 -23.98
N LYS A 32 -3.31 2.36 -25.11
CA LYS A 32 -4.06 1.39 -25.90
C LYS A 32 -3.71 -0.03 -25.47
N MET A 33 -4.60 -0.98 -25.76
CA MET A 33 -4.40 -2.40 -25.44
C MET A 33 -3.09 -2.97 -26.00
N ASP A 34 -2.65 -2.52 -27.18
CA ASP A 34 -1.38 -2.97 -27.79
C ASP A 34 -0.15 -2.49 -27.00
N GLU A 35 -0.21 -1.29 -26.42
CA GLU A 35 0.85 -0.74 -25.59
C GLU A 35 0.87 -1.43 -24.22
N ILE A 36 -0.31 -1.69 -23.65
CA ILE A 36 -0.44 -2.46 -22.41
C ILE A 36 0.14 -3.87 -22.57
N ALA A 37 -0.15 -4.55 -23.69
CA ALA A 37 0.42 -5.87 -23.97
C ALA A 37 1.96 -5.84 -24.01
N LYS A 38 2.55 -4.81 -24.64
CA LYS A 38 4.01 -4.60 -24.66
C LYS A 38 4.58 -4.35 -23.27
N ILE A 39 3.94 -3.49 -22.46
CA ILE A 39 4.36 -3.20 -21.08
C ILE A 39 4.31 -4.47 -20.22
N MET A 40 3.28 -5.30 -20.41
CA MET A 40 3.14 -6.58 -19.72
C MET A 40 4.05 -7.69 -20.27
N ASP A 41 4.81 -7.42 -21.34
CA ASP A 41 5.68 -8.36 -22.05
C ASP A 41 4.94 -9.62 -22.54
N ILE A 42 3.81 -9.41 -23.22
CA ILE A 42 2.97 -10.46 -23.81
C ILE A 42 2.42 -10.05 -25.18
N SER A 43 1.96 -11.04 -25.96
CA SER A 43 1.24 -10.75 -27.20
C SER A 43 -0.14 -10.15 -26.94
N ARG A 44 -0.67 -9.39 -27.91
CA ARG A 44 -2.05 -8.90 -27.89
C ARG A 44 -3.06 -10.04 -27.68
N ALA A 45 -2.90 -11.14 -28.42
CA ALA A 45 -3.77 -12.31 -28.29
C ALA A 45 -3.73 -12.91 -26.87
N THR A 46 -2.55 -12.94 -26.24
CA THR A 46 -2.39 -13.38 -24.85
C THR A 46 -3.09 -12.42 -23.88
N LEU A 47 -3.00 -11.10 -24.11
CA LEU A 47 -3.67 -10.12 -23.25
C LEU A 47 -5.20 -10.33 -23.26
N TYR A 48 -5.80 -10.45 -24.45
CA TYR A 48 -7.24 -10.68 -24.60
C TYR A 48 -7.73 -12.01 -24.02
N LYS A 49 -6.83 -12.99 -23.77
CA LYS A 49 -7.18 -14.21 -23.04
C LYS A 49 -7.47 -13.94 -21.55
N TYR A 50 -6.85 -12.91 -20.97
CA TYR A 50 -6.96 -12.62 -19.53
C TYR A 50 -7.80 -11.38 -19.23
N PHE A 51 -7.85 -10.41 -20.16
CA PHE A 51 -8.57 -9.17 -19.98
C PHE A 51 -9.28 -8.75 -21.26
N SER A 52 -10.59 -8.50 -21.16
CA SER A 52 -11.44 -8.22 -22.32
C SER A 52 -11.29 -6.77 -22.81
N THR A 53 -11.06 -5.84 -21.89
CA THR A 53 -11.00 -4.40 -22.15
C THR A 53 -9.95 -3.74 -21.24
N LYS A 54 -9.60 -2.48 -21.53
CA LYS A 54 -8.78 -1.67 -20.61
C LYS A 54 -9.48 -1.51 -19.25
N GLU A 55 -10.80 -1.34 -19.26
CA GLU A 55 -11.60 -1.26 -18.04
C GLU A 55 -11.50 -2.52 -17.19
N ASP A 56 -11.56 -3.72 -17.78
CA ASP A 56 -11.38 -4.99 -17.05
C ASP A 56 -10.00 -5.08 -16.37
N ILE A 57 -8.96 -4.51 -16.98
CA ILE A 57 -7.62 -4.41 -16.37
C ILE A 57 -7.65 -3.47 -15.16
N ILE A 58 -8.20 -2.26 -15.33
CA ILE A 58 -8.22 -1.24 -14.27
C ILE A 58 -9.12 -1.67 -13.11
N THR A 59 -10.31 -2.21 -13.40
CA THR A 59 -11.21 -2.76 -12.38
C THR A 59 -10.54 -3.87 -11.59
N PHE A 60 -9.80 -4.77 -12.25
CA PHE A 60 -9.07 -5.84 -11.56
C PHE A 60 -7.95 -5.30 -10.67
N ILE A 61 -7.20 -4.29 -11.14
CA ILE A 61 -6.21 -3.59 -10.32
C ILE A 61 -6.86 -2.99 -9.07
N VAL A 62 -7.98 -2.28 -9.24
CA VAL A 62 -8.71 -1.67 -8.12
C VAL A 62 -9.27 -2.74 -7.18
N SER A 63 -9.66 -3.92 -7.68
CA SER A 63 -10.10 -5.03 -6.82
C SER A 63 -8.98 -5.55 -5.92
N ILE A 64 -7.80 -5.79 -6.48
CA ILE A 64 -6.64 -6.20 -5.68
C ILE A 64 -6.33 -5.16 -4.60
N CYS A 65 -6.40 -3.87 -4.95
CA CYS A 65 -6.17 -2.79 -4.00
C CYS A 65 -7.21 -2.77 -2.88
N VAL A 66 -8.50 -2.88 -3.21
CA VAL A 66 -9.59 -2.89 -2.24
C VAL A 66 -9.51 -4.11 -1.33
N GLU A 67 -9.19 -5.28 -1.88
CA GLU A 67 -8.94 -6.51 -1.11
C GLU A 67 -7.77 -6.33 -0.13
N TYR A 68 -6.65 -5.75 -0.60
CA TYR A 68 -5.48 -5.48 0.24
C TYR A 68 -5.75 -4.42 1.32
N ILE A 69 -6.57 -3.41 1.02
CA ILE A 69 -6.99 -2.38 1.99
C ILE A 69 -7.81 -2.99 3.12
N HIS A 70 -8.67 -3.96 2.82
CA HIS A 70 -9.54 -4.63 3.80
C HIS A 70 -8.93 -5.88 4.43
N GLU A 71 -7.69 -6.23 4.06
CA GLU A 71 -6.95 -7.29 4.74
C GLU A 71 -6.69 -6.85 6.18
N ILE A 72 -7.12 -7.66 7.14
CA ILE A 72 -6.91 -7.43 8.58
C ILE A 72 -6.29 -8.70 9.15
N ILE A 73 -5.19 -8.56 9.89
CA ILE A 73 -4.60 -9.68 10.61
C ILE A 73 -5.50 -10.06 11.79
N GLU A 74 -5.79 -11.36 11.87
CA GLU A 74 -6.43 -12.02 12.99
C GLU A 74 -5.42 -12.97 13.66
N ASP A 75 -5.36 -12.94 14.99
CA ASP A 75 -4.57 -13.87 15.80
C ASP A 75 -5.42 -14.27 17.02
N SER A 76 -5.18 -15.47 17.54
CA SER A 76 -5.81 -15.97 18.75
C SER A 76 -5.33 -15.26 20.02
N ASP A 77 -4.11 -14.72 20.01
CA ASP A 77 -3.54 -13.94 21.11
C ASP A 77 -3.79 -12.44 20.88
N ALA A 78 -4.65 -11.85 21.72
CA ALA A 78 -5.04 -10.44 21.62
C ALA A 78 -3.85 -9.46 21.70
N ASP A 79 -2.82 -9.80 22.47
CA ASP A 79 -1.63 -8.96 22.59
C ASP A 79 -0.81 -9.00 21.28
N GLN A 80 -0.73 -10.17 20.66
CA GLN A 80 -0.08 -10.35 19.35
C GLN A 80 -0.89 -9.67 18.24
N VAL A 81 -2.21 -9.71 18.29
CA VAL A 81 -3.08 -8.99 17.35
C VAL A 81 -2.73 -7.51 17.32
N ILE A 82 -2.53 -6.86 18.47
CA ILE A 82 -2.23 -5.42 18.51
C ILE A 82 -0.87 -5.12 17.87
N VAL A 83 0.16 -5.90 18.18
CA VAL A 83 1.50 -5.73 17.60
C VAL A 83 1.47 -5.95 16.08
N GLN A 84 0.87 -7.05 15.64
CA GLN A 84 0.80 -7.41 14.23
C GLN A 84 -0.06 -6.42 13.43
N ARG A 85 -1.20 -5.97 13.96
CA ARG A 85 -2.05 -4.95 13.33
C ARG A 85 -1.32 -3.61 13.20
N PHE A 86 -0.51 -3.20 14.18
CA PHE A 86 0.32 -2.01 14.05
C PHE A 86 1.35 -2.16 12.90
N GLN A 87 2.06 -3.28 12.85
CA GLN A 87 3.04 -3.58 11.81
C GLN A 87 2.40 -3.62 10.40
N GLN A 88 1.23 -4.24 10.30
CA GLN A 88 0.44 -4.31 9.07
C GLN A 88 -0.05 -2.92 8.64
N THR A 89 -0.58 -2.12 9.57
CA THR A 89 -1.07 -0.77 9.29
C THR A 89 0.08 0.09 8.74
N PHE A 90 1.26 0.00 9.35
CA PHE A 90 2.45 0.68 8.85
C PHE A 90 2.81 0.25 7.41
N GLU A 91 2.91 -1.05 7.16
CA GLU A 91 3.21 -1.59 5.83
C GLU A 91 2.19 -1.15 4.78
N GLN A 92 0.89 -1.25 5.09
CA GLN A 92 -0.18 -0.80 4.22
C GLN A 92 -0.08 0.70 3.93
N THR A 93 0.16 1.54 4.95
CA THR A 93 0.30 3.00 4.76
C THR A 93 1.38 3.30 3.72
N ILE A 94 2.56 2.69 3.84
CA ILE A 94 3.66 2.93 2.92
C ILE A 94 3.33 2.41 1.51
N LEU A 95 2.84 1.17 1.39
CA LEU A 95 2.57 0.54 0.10
C LEU A 95 1.41 1.19 -0.65
N LEU A 96 0.35 1.63 0.05
CA LEU A 96 -0.79 2.32 -0.56
C LEU A 96 -0.40 3.71 -1.05
N LYS A 97 0.39 4.48 -0.28
CA LYS A 97 0.91 5.79 -0.72
C LYS A 97 1.83 5.66 -1.93
N GLU A 98 2.68 4.64 -1.94
CA GLU A 98 3.52 4.30 -3.08
C GLU A 98 2.71 3.79 -4.29
N PHE A 99 1.45 3.42 -4.08
CA PHE A 99 0.57 2.95 -5.13
C PHE A 99 -0.29 4.04 -5.73
N PHE A 100 -0.99 4.82 -4.91
CA PHE A 100 -1.94 5.81 -5.38
C PHE A 100 -1.26 7.15 -5.61
N THR A 101 -0.55 7.24 -6.74
CA THR A 101 0.02 8.52 -7.19
C THR A 101 -1.09 9.46 -7.68
N ASP A 102 -0.82 10.76 -7.63
CA ASP A 102 -1.76 11.79 -8.10
C ASP A 102 -2.14 11.57 -9.58
N ILE A 103 -1.19 11.08 -10.39
CA ILE A 103 -1.39 10.74 -11.80
C ILE A 103 -2.38 9.58 -11.93
N PHE A 104 -2.17 8.49 -11.20
CA PHE A 104 -3.06 7.32 -11.24
C PHE A 104 -4.48 7.68 -10.79
N LEU A 105 -4.60 8.40 -9.68
CA LEU A 105 -5.90 8.79 -9.11
C LEU A 105 -6.68 9.70 -10.06
N LYS A 106 -6.02 10.68 -10.69
CA LYS A 106 -6.65 11.58 -11.67
C LYS A 106 -7.13 10.84 -12.92
N ASP A 107 -6.33 9.90 -13.42
CA ASP A 107 -6.72 9.07 -14.56
C ASP A 107 -7.92 8.17 -14.20
N LEU A 108 -7.94 7.64 -12.97
CA LEU A 108 -9.03 6.80 -12.47
C LEU A 108 -10.33 7.59 -12.33
N GLU A 109 -10.28 8.76 -11.69
CA GLU A 109 -11.43 9.65 -11.52
C GLU A 109 -12.03 10.06 -12.87
N SER A 110 -11.18 10.45 -13.83
CA SER A 110 -11.63 10.95 -15.13
C SER A 110 -12.12 9.85 -16.08
N SER A 111 -11.51 8.65 -16.04
CA SER A 111 -11.79 7.59 -17.02
C SER A 111 -12.73 6.50 -16.49
N TYR A 112 -12.72 6.25 -15.17
CA TYR A 112 -13.45 5.16 -14.52
C TYR A 112 -13.99 5.60 -13.14
N PRO A 113 -14.93 6.57 -13.10
CA PRO A 113 -15.38 7.21 -11.85
C PRO A 113 -15.98 6.24 -10.83
N GLU A 114 -16.64 5.16 -11.27
CA GLU A 114 -17.17 4.14 -10.35
C GLU A 114 -16.05 3.39 -9.61
N ASN A 115 -14.95 3.08 -10.30
CA ASN A 115 -13.78 2.46 -9.67
C ASN A 115 -13.06 3.45 -8.74
N TYR A 116 -13.04 4.74 -9.09
CA TYR A 116 -12.49 5.79 -8.23
C TYR A 116 -13.28 5.92 -6.92
N GLU A 117 -14.60 6.02 -6.99
CA GLU A 117 -15.42 6.11 -5.78
C GLU A 117 -15.32 4.83 -4.92
N ARG A 118 -15.30 3.64 -5.55
CA ARG A 118 -15.09 2.38 -4.80
C ARG A 118 -13.76 2.35 -4.04
N LEU A 119 -12.69 2.81 -4.68
CA LEU A 119 -11.37 2.90 -4.06
C LEU A 119 -11.36 3.92 -2.93
N LYS A 120 -11.92 5.10 -3.15
CA LYS A 120 -12.02 6.19 -2.17
C LYS A 120 -12.84 5.80 -0.95
N GLU A 121 -13.96 5.10 -1.14
CA GLU A 121 -14.75 4.54 -0.04
C GLU A 121 -13.95 3.53 0.78
N SER A 122 -13.18 2.66 0.12
CA SER A 122 -12.33 1.67 0.81
C SER A 122 -11.21 2.34 1.61
N MET A 123 -10.58 3.38 1.05
CA MET A 123 -9.57 4.17 1.77
C MET A 123 -10.16 4.87 3.01
N LYS A 124 -11.38 5.40 2.89
CA LYS A 124 -12.08 6.00 4.04
C LYS A 124 -12.41 4.95 5.11
N GLN A 125 -12.91 3.78 4.72
CA GLN A 125 -13.19 2.69 5.67
C GLN A 125 -11.93 2.24 6.42
N ARG A 126 -10.79 2.17 5.72
CA ARG A 126 -9.50 1.88 6.35
C ARG A 126 -9.10 2.93 7.37
N GLU A 127 -9.26 4.22 7.05
CA GLU A 127 -8.97 5.30 8.01
C GLU A 127 -9.87 5.18 9.25
N ASP A 128 -11.18 4.94 9.07
CA ASP A 128 -12.11 4.73 10.17
C ASP A 128 -11.71 3.52 11.04
N GLN A 129 -11.25 2.42 10.42
CA GLN A 129 -10.75 1.22 11.11
C GLN A 129 -9.42 1.47 11.85
N GLU A 130 -8.53 2.25 11.26
CA GLU A 130 -7.24 2.63 11.85
C GLU A 130 -7.46 3.53 13.09
N LEU A 131 -8.42 4.46 13.02
CA LEU A 131 -8.80 5.27 14.18
C LEU A 131 -9.43 4.42 15.29
N ALA A 132 -10.33 3.50 14.95
CA ALA A 132 -10.92 2.57 15.91
C ALA A 132 -9.86 1.67 16.57
N PHE A 133 -8.85 1.23 15.82
CA PHE A 133 -7.71 0.48 16.34
C PHE A 133 -6.91 1.27 17.37
N TYR A 134 -6.67 2.56 17.12
CA TYR A 134 -5.99 3.41 18.09
C TYR A 134 -6.80 3.59 19.38
N ASP A 135 -8.12 3.81 19.27
CA ASP A 135 -9.01 3.91 20.43
C ASP A 135 -9.04 2.60 21.24
N GLU A 136 -9.09 1.45 20.56
CA GLU A 136 -9.01 0.12 21.16
C GLU A 136 -7.69 -0.07 21.93
N GLY A 137 -6.54 0.19 21.30
CA GLY A 137 -5.25 0.02 21.97
C GLY A 137 -5.03 1.00 23.13
N ILE A 138 -5.66 2.19 23.12
CA ILE A 138 -5.68 3.08 24.29
C ILE A 138 -6.50 2.47 25.42
N LYS A 139 -7.70 1.98 25.12
CA LYS A 139 -8.62 1.38 26.09
C LYS A 139 -8.03 0.14 26.76
N GLU A 140 -7.40 -0.75 25.98
CA GLU A 140 -6.72 -1.95 26.46
C GLU A 140 -5.35 -1.64 27.08
N GLY A 141 -4.93 -0.38 27.06
CA GLY A 141 -3.74 0.10 27.76
C GLY A 141 -2.42 -0.21 27.07
N PHE A 142 -2.43 -0.56 25.78
CA PHE A 142 -1.24 -0.73 24.94
C PHE A 142 -0.64 0.60 24.50
N PHE A 143 -1.52 1.55 24.17
CA PHE A 143 -1.12 2.83 23.59
C PHE A 143 -1.12 3.96 24.61
N ASN A 144 -0.29 4.96 24.33
CA ASN A 144 -0.32 6.26 25.00
C ASN A 144 -1.61 7.00 24.62
N LYS A 145 -2.11 7.86 25.50
CA LYS A 145 -3.27 8.70 25.20
C LYS A 145 -2.87 9.76 24.17
N ILE A 146 -3.23 9.53 22.91
CA ILE A 146 -3.01 10.43 21.77
C ILE A 146 -4.23 10.41 20.85
N ASP A 147 -4.50 11.52 20.17
CA ASP A 147 -5.53 11.55 19.14
C ASP A 147 -5.03 10.83 17.89
N GLY A 148 -5.67 9.72 17.52
CA GLY A 148 -5.29 8.90 16.37
C GLY A 148 -5.19 9.68 15.05
N ARG A 149 -5.97 10.76 14.89
CA ARG A 149 -5.93 11.60 13.69
C ARG A 149 -4.58 12.30 13.52
N LEU A 150 -3.88 12.59 14.61
CA LEU A 150 -2.53 13.16 14.55
C LEU A 150 -1.51 12.13 14.05
N ILE A 151 -1.68 10.86 14.42
CA ILE A 151 -0.84 9.75 13.96
C ILE A 151 -1.04 9.50 12.46
N VAL A 152 -2.30 9.50 12.00
CA VAL A 152 -2.63 9.36 10.57
C VAL A 152 -2.08 10.54 9.76
N MET A 153 -2.33 11.78 10.21
CA MET A 153 -1.87 12.98 9.51
C MET A 153 -0.34 13.07 9.42
N GLN A 154 0.39 12.50 10.39
CA GLN A 154 1.86 12.46 10.37
C GLN A 154 2.40 11.71 9.15
N ASP A 155 1.66 10.74 8.60
CA ASP A 155 2.09 9.95 7.44
C ASP A 155 2.24 10.80 6.16
N GLU A 156 1.72 12.04 6.13
CA GLU A 156 1.96 12.99 5.05
C GLU A 156 3.40 13.51 5.00
N ILE A 157 4.11 13.51 6.12
CA ILE A 157 5.51 13.97 6.19
C ILE A 157 6.43 13.10 5.33
N LEU A 158 6.11 11.81 5.18
CA LEU A 158 6.90 10.87 4.38
C LEU A 158 7.07 11.32 2.93
N ARG A 159 6.05 11.94 2.31
CA ARG A 159 6.16 12.44 0.93
C ARG A 159 7.29 13.46 0.78
N ASN A 160 7.50 14.30 1.79
CA ASN A 160 8.53 15.33 1.76
C ASN A 160 9.92 14.76 2.07
N ILE A 161 10.02 13.82 3.01
CA ILE A 161 11.31 13.23 3.39
C ILE A 161 11.83 12.28 2.31
N LEU A 162 10.92 11.58 1.60
CA LEU A 162 11.26 10.66 0.51
C LEU A 162 11.53 11.39 -0.82
N ASP A 163 11.51 12.71 -0.85
CA ASP A 163 11.93 13.49 -2.01
C ASP A 163 13.42 13.25 -2.31
N VAL A 164 13.77 13.06 -3.59
CA VAL A 164 15.13 12.72 -4.02
C VAL A 164 16.14 13.76 -3.59
N LYS A 165 15.79 15.05 -3.70
CA LYS A 165 16.68 16.14 -3.32
C LYS A 165 16.90 16.14 -1.81
N TYR A 166 15.83 15.99 -1.03
CA TYR A 166 15.95 15.89 0.44
C TYR A 166 16.83 14.72 0.87
N LEU A 167 16.63 13.53 0.30
CA LEU A 167 17.43 12.34 0.59
C LEU A 167 18.92 12.56 0.27
N MET A 168 19.23 13.12 -0.90
CA MET A 168 20.61 13.39 -1.32
C MET A 168 21.30 14.44 -0.45
N GLU A 169 20.63 15.56 -0.16
CA GLU A 169 21.19 16.66 0.65
C GLU A 169 21.48 16.23 2.10
N ASN A 170 20.70 15.29 2.64
CA ASN A 170 20.84 14.80 4.01
C ASN A 170 21.57 13.45 4.11
N HIS A 171 22.09 12.92 2.99
CA HIS A 171 22.76 11.61 2.93
C HIS A 171 21.92 10.45 3.50
N LEU A 172 20.61 10.49 3.26
CA LEU A 172 19.66 9.49 3.75
C LEU A 172 19.34 8.46 2.67
N THR A 173 19.22 7.21 3.09
CA THR A 173 18.61 6.14 2.28
C THR A 173 17.11 6.04 2.57
N VAL A 174 16.33 5.55 1.60
CA VAL A 174 14.90 5.26 1.82
C VAL A 174 14.70 4.28 2.98
N PHE A 175 15.56 3.27 3.10
CA PHE A 175 15.49 2.31 4.21
C PHE A 175 15.61 3.01 5.57
N GLN A 176 16.62 3.88 5.75
CA GLN A 176 16.81 4.63 6.99
C GLN A 176 15.57 5.47 7.32
N VAL A 177 15.03 6.19 6.35
CA VAL A 177 13.82 7.00 6.55
C VAL A 177 12.64 6.15 7.00
N LEU A 178 12.36 5.05 6.31
CA LEU A 178 11.24 4.18 6.66
C LEU A 178 11.43 3.52 8.04
N PHE A 179 12.65 3.06 8.35
CA PHE A 179 12.95 2.41 9.61
C PHE A 179 12.88 3.39 10.79
N ASP A 180 13.45 4.59 10.64
CA ASP A 180 13.40 5.63 11.67
C ASP A 180 11.98 6.13 11.87
N TYR A 181 11.19 6.25 10.80
CA TYR A 181 9.78 6.61 10.88
C TYR A 181 8.93 5.54 11.58
N TYR A 182 9.16 4.25 11.27
CA TYR A 182 8.55 3.13 11.99
C TYR A 182 8.87 3.18 13.48
N ASN A 183 10.13 3.43 13.85
CA ASN A 183 10.55 3.59 15.23
C ASN A 183 9.90 4.80 15.91
N LEU A 184 9.78 5.92 15.20
CA LEU A 184 9.09 7.11 15.69
C LEU A 184 7.63 6.82 16.02
N LYS A 185 6.88 6.17 15.11
CA LYS A 185 5.48 5.79 15.36
C LYS A 185 5.36 4.84 16.55
N LYS A 186 6.25 3.85 16.68
CA LYS A 186 6.27 2.94 17.85
C LYS A 186 6.42 3.69 19.17
N ILE A 187 7.41 4.58 19.26
CA ILE A 187 7.71 5.33 20.50
C ILE A 187 6.56 6.27 20.87
N GLN A 188 5.92 6.89 19.88
CA GLN A 188 4.79 7.78 20.10
C GLN A 188 3.55 7.00 20.53
N LEU A 189 3.26 5.88 19.88
CA LEU A 189 2.02 5.15 20.05
C LEU A 189 2.03 4.22 21.26
N PHE A 190 3.06 3.38 21.45
CA PHE A 190 3.05 2.35 22.49
C PHE A 190 3.56 2.85 23.84
N LYS A 191 3.01 2.30 24.92
CA LYS A 191 3.58 2.50 26.26
C LYS A 191 4.96 1.83 26.39
N PRO A 192 5.87 2.36 27.21
CA PRO A 192 7.25 1.86 27.31
C PRO A 192 7.39 0.37 27.66
N ASP A 193 6.49 -0.17 28.47
CA ASP A 193 6.45 -1.58 28.85
C ASP A 193 5.94 -2.49 27.72
N LYS A 194 5.13 -1.94 26.81
CA LYS A 194 4.50 -2.65 25.69
C LYS A 194 5.35 -2.64 24.42
N ILE A 195 6.20 -1.62 24.22
CA ILE A 195 7.14 -1.54 23.08
C ILE A 195 8.00 -2.80 22.94
N LYS A 196 8.38 -3.43 24.07
CA LYS A 196 9.24 -4.62 24.09
C LYS A 196 8.60 -5.86 23.47
N MET A 197 7.28 -5.85 23.25
CA MET A 197 6.55 -6.94 22.63
C MET A 197 6.68 -6.94 21.10
N ILE A 198 7.20 -5.85 20.53
CA ILE A 198 7.31 -5.67 19.09
C ILE A 198 8.64 -6.29 18.60
N ASP A 199 8.54 -7.33 17.78
CA ASP A 199 9.71 -7.92 17.11
C ASP A 199 9.98 -7.21 15.78
N ASP A 200 11.02 -6.37 15.79
CA ASP A 200 11.43 -5.61 14.60
C ASP A 200 12.04 -6.49 13.51
N ASN A 201 12.53 -7.70 13.84
CA ASN A 201 13.11 -8.59 12.84
C ASN A 201 12.08 -9.05 11.80
N LEU A 202 10.79 -9.04 12.17
CA LEU A 202 9.69 -9.31 11.24
C LEU A 202 9.46 -8.14 10.26
N MET A 203 9.80 -6.92 10.66
CA MET A 203 9.59 -5.71 9.86
C MET A 203 10.78 -5.32 9.00
N ILE A 204 12.02 -5.64 9.39
CA ILE A 204 13.22 -5.35 8.59
C ILE A 204 13.08 -5.80 7.12
N PRO A 205 12.78 -7.08 6.79
CA PRO A 205 12.68 -7.50 5.39
C PRO A 205 11.53 -6.83 4.63
N LYS A 206 10.44 -6.48 5.32
CA LYS A 206 9.32 -5.73 4.74
C LYS A 206 9.73 -4.29 4.42
N ILE A 207 10.46 -3.64 5.32
CA ILE A 207 10.99 -2.28 5.13
C ILE A 207 12.02 -2.26 4.00
N GLU A 208 12.90 -3.25 3.91
CA GLU A 208 13.83 -3.41 2.79
C GLU A 208 13.08 -3.52 1.45
N TYR A 209 12.03 -4.35 1.40
CA TYR A 209 11.19 -4.50 0.21
C TYR A 209 10.52 -3.19 -0.20
N MET A 210 9.91 -2.48 0.75
CA MET A 210 9.29 -1.17 0.51
C MET A 210 10.33 -0.15 0.03
N ALA A 211 11.50 -0.11 0.66
CA ALA A 211 12.58 0.80 0.29
C ALA A 211 13.10 0.54 -1.12
N GLN A 212 13.24 -0.73 -1.53
CA GLN A 212 13.61 -1.09 -2.90
C GLN A 212 12.55 -0.65 -3.91
N LYS A 213 11.25 -0.81 -3.59
CA LYS A 213 10.15 -0.36 -4.46
C LYS A 213 10.15 1.14 -4.67
N ILE A 214 10.23 1.91 -3.59
CA ILE A 214 10.24 3.37 -3.62
C ILE A 214 11.49 3.87 -4.36
N SER A 215 12.67 3.30 -4.05
CA SER A 215 13.93 3.73 -4.69
C SER A 215 13.92 3.53 -6.22
N LYS A 216 13.30 2.45 -6.72
CA LYS A 216 13.10 2.24 -8.17
C LYS A 216 12.16 3.26 -8.82
N ASN A 217 11.36 3.95 -8.02
CA ASN A 217 10.43 4.96 -8.49
C ASN A 217 10.99 6.38 -8.44
N LEU A 218 11.97 6.62 -7.56
CA LEU A 218 12.71 7.88 -7.44
C LEU A 218 13.69 8.15 -8.59
N TYR A 219 14.25 7.10 -9.18
CA TYR A 219 15.18 7.15 -10.32
C TYR A 219 14.53 6.52 -11.58
#